data_AF-A0A1Y1ZCW7-F1
#
_entry.id   AF-A0A1Y1ZCW7-F1
#
_cell.length_a   1.000
_cell.length_b   1.000
_cell.length_c   1.000
_cell.angle_alpha   90.00
_cell.angle_beta   90.00
_cell.angle_gamma   90.00
#
_symmetry.space_group_name_H-M   'P 1'
#
loop_
_entity.id
_entity.type
_entity.pdbx_description
1 polymer ?
#
loop_
_entity_poly.entity_id
_entity_poly.type
_entity_poly.pdbx_seq_one_letter_code
_entity_poly.pdbx_strand_id
1 'polypeptide(L)' 'MSGRNNQYYSGTNSQGNHYCHRGESTAPGGNYHYSNTDGSYYYQNSNGSTYYGNPNTGEAHYSPSGNNSDSSN' A
#
# COMPACT_ATOMS: atom_id res chain seq x y z
N MET A 1 -12.41 -29.40 -5.08
CA MET A 1 -12.35 -28.25 -4.17
C MET A 1 -11.70 -27.10 -4.93
N SER A 2 -12.51 -26.28 -5.61
CA SER A 2 -12.03 -25.30 -6.58
C SER A 2 -11.45 -24.05 -5.91
N GLY A 3 -10.25 -23.70 -6.38
CA GLY A 3 -9.50 -22.45 -6.23
C GLY A 3 -10.06 -21.39 -5.28
N ARG A 4 -9.50 -21.32 -4.08
CA ARG A 4 -9.46 -20.04 -3.36
C ARG A 4 -8.58 -19.12 -4.19
N ASN A 5 -9.19 -18.15 -4.87
CA ASN A 5 -8.53 -17.03 -5.51
C ASN A 5 -7.67 -16.31 -4.46
N ASN A 6 -6.42 -16.76 -4.31
CA ASN A 6 -5.44 -16.28 -3.35
C ASN A 6 -4.81 -14.97 -3.85
N GLN A 7 -5.65 -14.04 -4.29
CA GLN A 7 -5.25 -12.69 -4.68
C GLN A 7 -5.37 -11.75 -3.48
N TYR A 8 -6.23 -12.09 -2.50
CA TYR A 8 -6.37 -11.35 -1.26
C TYR A 8 -5.60 -12.06 -0.14
N TYR A 9 -4.50 -11.48 0.31
CA TYR A 9 -3.78 -11.98 1.49
C TYR A 9 -3.47 -10.83 2.44
N SER A 10 -3.58 -11.08 3.74
CA SER A 10 -3.13 -10.15 4.76
C SER A 10 -2.22 -10.85 5.76
N GLY A 11 -1.42 -10.06 6.46
CA GLY A 11 -0.52 -10.57 7.47
C GLY A 11 -0.06 -9.46 8.40
N THR A 12 0.60 -9.88 9.46
CA THR A 12 1.22 -8.99 10.43
C THR A 12 2.66 -9.44 10.61
N ASN A 13 3.62 -8.53 10.50
CA ASN A 13 5.02 -8.85 10.74
C ASN A 13 5.30 -8.89 12.26
N SER A 14 6.49 -9.36 12.65
CA SER A 14 6.90 -9.44 14.06
C SER A 14 6.99 -8.09 14.78
N GLN A 15 7.02 -6.98 14.04
CA GLN A 15 6.99 -5.61 14.58
C GLN A 15 5.55 -5.09 14.78
N GLY A 16 4.54 -5.91 14.45
CA GLY A 16 3.13 -5.57 14.54
C GLY A 16 2.57 -4.81 13.32
N ASN A 17 3.38 -4.57 12.28
CA ASN A 17 2.90 -3.88 11.08
C ASN A 17 2.00 -4.82 10.29
N HIS A 18 0.85 -4.30 9.87
CA HIS A 18 -0.15 -5.04 9.16
C HIS A 18 -0.10 -4.72 7.66
N TYR A 19 -0.16 -5.76 6.84
CA TYR A 19 -0.23 -5.62 5.40
C TYR A 19 -1.42 -6.39 4.84
N CYS A 20 -2.07 -5.81 3.84
CA CYS A 20 -3.18 -6.39 3.10
C CYS A 20 -2.96 -6.20 1.61
N HIS A 21 -2.71 -7.29 0.91
CA HIS A 21 -2.86 -7.36 -0.54
C HIS A 21 -4.33 -7.61 -0.87
N ARG A 22 -4.88 -6.74 -1.72
CA ARG A 22 -6.29 -6.69 -2.11
C ARG A 22 -6.52 -7.17 -3.55
N GLY A 23 -5.60 -7.97 -4.07
CA GLY A 23 -5.76 -8.69 -5.33
C GLY A 23 -5.35 -7.98 -6.61
N GLU A 24 -5.86 -8.53 -7.71
CA GLU A 24 -5.45 -8.16 -9.07
C GLU A 24 -5.69 -6.69 -9.33
N SER A 25 -4.69 -6.07 -9.93
CA SER A 25 -4.71 -4.68 -10.31
C SER A 25 -3.89 -4.52 -11.57
N THR A 26 -4.18 -3.45 -12.32
CA THR A 26 -3.45 -3.09 -13.54
C THR A 26 -2.03 -2.56 -13.25
N ALA A 27 -1.69 -2.32 -11.99
CA ALA A 27 -0.39 -1.84 -11.56
C ALA A 27 0.55 -3.00 -11.22
N PRO A 28 1.87 -2.85 -11.49
CA PRO A 28 2.85 -3.82 -11.03
C PRO A 28 2.85 -3.86 -9.50
N GLY A 29 2.51 -5.02 -8.92
CA GLY A 29 2.42 -5.17 -7.46
C GLY A 29 1.00 -5.07 -6.88
N GLY A 30 -0.03 -4.90 -7.70
CA GLY A 30 -1.42 -5.09 -7.29
C GLY A 30 -2.01 -3.94 -6.44
N ASN A 31 -3.15 -4.21 -5.80
CA ASN A 31 -3.74 -3.30 -4.80
C ASN A 31 -3.21 -3.68 -3.43
N TYR A 32 -2.54 -2.76 -2.73
CA TYR A 32 -1.86 -3.06 -1.48
C TYR A 32 -2.15 -2.00 -0.42
N HIS A 33 -2.25 -2.44 0.83
CA HIS A 33 -2.37 -1.58 1.98
C HIS A 33 -1.39 -2.01 3.05
N TYR A 34 -0.63 -1.06 3.58
CA TYR A 34 0.31 -1.25 4.67
C TYR A 34 -0.06 -0.29 5.80
N SER A 35 -0.06 -0.78 7.02
CA SER A 35 -0.25 0.00 8.23
C SER A 35 0.83 -0.37 9.21
N ASN A 36 1.65 0.62 9.55
CA ASN A 36 2.72 0.47 10.52
C ASN A 36 2.19 0.73 11.93
N THR A 37 2.87 0.13 12.92
CA THR A 37 2.54 0.35 14.34
C THR A 37 2.85 1.75 14.81
N ASP A 38 3.75 2.46 14.13
CA ASP A 38 3.95 3.88 14.36
C ASP A 38 2.73 4.72 13.94
N GLY A 39 1.77 4.16 13.20
CA GLY A 39 0.58 4.87 12.72
C GLY A 39 0.74 5.43 11.30
N SER A 40 1.93 5.32 10.69
CA SER A 40 2.09 5.57 9.27
C SER A 40 1.39 4.49 8.44
N TYR A 41 0.95 4.87 7.25
CA TYR A 41 0.19 4.01 6.36
C TYR A 41 0.57 4.24 4.90
N TYR A 42 0.44 3.18 4.12
CA TYR A 42 0.69 3.18 2.69
C TYR A 42 -0.46 2.48 1.97
N TYR A 43 -0.88 3.07 0.85
CA TYR A 43 -1.90 2.54 -0.04
C TYR A 43 -1.34 2.53 -1.45
N GLN A 44 -1.48 1.41 -2.15
CA GLN A 44 -1.25 1.31 -3.58
C GLN A 44 -2.58 0.95 -4.24
N ASN A 45 -3.07 1.88 -5.05
CA ASN A 45 -4.32 1.73 -5.77
C ASN A 45 -4.14 0.86 -7.01
N SER A 46 -5.26 0.34 -7.51
CA SER A 46 -5.23 -0.58 -8.64
C SER A 46 -4.70 0.05 -9.94
N ASN A 47 -4.85 1.36 -10.09
CA ASN A 47 -4.30 2.16 -11.19
C ASN A 47 -2.78 2.36 -11.10
N GLY A 48 -2.17 2.08 -9.95
CA GLY A 48 -0.74 2.25 -9.67
C GLY A 48 -0.38 3.54 -8.95
N SER A 49 -1.36 4.37 -8.58
CA SER A 49 -1.11 5.52 -7.72
C SER A 49 -0.89 5.04 -6.29
N THR A 50 0.04 5.67 -5.60
CA THR A 50 0.38 5.33 -4.22
C THR A 50 0.14 6.52 -3.32
N TYR A 51 -0.28 6.25 -2.10
CA TYR A 51 -0.46 7.25 -1.06
C TYR A 51 0.27 6.76 0.18
N TYR A 52 1.15 7.58 0.71
CA TYR A 52 1.83 7.39 1.98
C TYR A 52 1.46 8.52 2.92
N GLY A 53 1.17 8.21 4.17
CA GLY A 53 0.90 9.21 5.20
C GLY A 53 1.52 8.80 6.52
N ASN A 54 2.17 9.73 7.20
CA ASN A 54 2.69 9.55 8.54
C ASN A 54 2.14 10.64 9.47
N PRO A 55 1.16 10.33 10.34
CA PRO A 55 0.56 11.31 11.23
C PRO A 55 1.53 11.83 12.32
N ASN A 56 2.62 11.11 12.62
CA ASN A 56 3.58 11.54 13.63
C ASN A 56 4.47 12.67 13.14
N THR A 57 4.82 12.66 11.86
CA THR A 57 5.63 13.71 11.22
C THR A 57 4.77 14.74 10.49
N GLY A 58 3.51 14.41 10.20
CA GLY A 58 2.62 15.23 9.36
C GLY A 58 2.91 15.10 7.87
N GLU A 59 3.77 14.16 7.47
CA GLU A 59 4.13 13.93 6.08
C GLU A 59 3.02 13.16 5.35
N ALA A 60 2.64 13.64 4.17
CA ALA A 60 1.73 12.95 3.28
C ALA A 60 2.27 13.06 1.85
N HIS A 61 2.45 11.91 1.21
CA HIS A 61 2.99 11.80 -0.13
C HIS A 61 1.99 11.07 -1.01
N TYR A 62 1.59 11.70 -2.10
CA TYR A 62 0.77 11.09 -3.13
C TYR A 62 1.58 11.00 -4.42
N SER A 63 1.74 9.78 -4.93
CA SER A 63 2.44 9.52 -6.18
C SER A 63 1.42 9.03 -7.20
N PRO A 64 1.16 9.77 -8.29
CA PRO A 64 0.26 9.33 -9.35
C PRO A 64 0.84 8.11 -10.09
N SER A 65 -0.05 7.28 -10.64
CA SER A 65 0.37 6.14 -11.46
C SER A 65 1.13 6.61 -12.70
N GLY A 66 2.42 6.32 -12.78
CA GLY A 66 3.22 6.54 -13.99
C GLY A 66 4.13 7.76 -14.02
N ASN A 67 4.34 8.49 -12.92
CA ASN A 67 5.43 9.45 -12.84
C ASN A 67 6.00 9.48 -11.41
N ASN A 68 7.23 8.99 -11.26
CA ASN A 68 8.09 9.32 -10.13
C ASN A 68 8.35 10.82 -10.16
N SER A 69 7.44 11.59 -9.59
CA SER A 69 7.66 12.99 -9.27
C SER A 69 7.67 13.11 -7.75
N ASP A 70 8.74 12.58 -7.15
CA ASP A 70 9.20 13.06 -5.84
C ASP A 70 9.55 14.54 -6.01
N SER A 71 8.61 15.40 -5.61
CA SER A 71 8.87 16.82 -5.40
C SER A 71 8.65 17.10 -3.92
N SER A 72 9.62 16.73 -3.09
CA SER A 72 9.81 17.38 -1.79
C SER A 72 10.35 18.80 -2.02
N ASN A 73 9.62 19.81 -1.57
CA ASN A 73 10.12 21.19 -1.42
C ASN A 73 10.38 21.46 0.06
#